data_AF-A0A495Z4L5-F1
#
_entry.id   AF-A0A495Z4L5-F1
#
_cell.length_a   1.000
_cell.length_b   1.000
_cell.length_c   1.000
_cell.angle_alpha   90.00
_cell.angle_beta   90.00
_cell.angle_gamma   90.00
#
_symmetry.space_group_name_H-M   'P 1'
#
loop_
_entity.id
_entity.type
_entity.pdbx_description
1 polymer ?
#
loop_
_entity_poly.entity_id
_entity_poly.type
_entity_poly.pdbx_seq_one_letter_code
_entity_poly.pdbx_strand_id
1 'polypeptide(L)'
;MGTLMGVPLAETSTQELESSNMFNKIRLRNIDAPESGTPQGEKAIRYLKQFLEGKQVTFKPIGISHDRVVADVWRYPDHAFINAIMVYSGHAKWSHPPR
;
A
#
# COMPACT_ATOMS: atom_id res chain seq x y z
N MET A 1 -12.57 9.73 -6.65
CA MET A 1 -11.20 9.31 -6.99
C MET A 1 -10.32 9.79 -5.85
N GLY A 2 -9.78 8.90 -5.00
CA GLY A 2 -8.95 9.29 -3.86
C GLY A 2 -7.49 9.00 -4.17
N THR A 3 -6.65 10.03 -4.18
CA THR A 3 -5.20 9.90 -4.38
C THR A 3 -4.54 9.57 -3.06
N LEU A 4 -3.80 8.45 -3.00
CA LEU A 4 -2.96 8.11 -1.85
C LEU A 4 -1.71 8.99 -1.90
N MET A 5 -1.69 10.10 -1.16
CA MET A 5 -0.48 10.89 -0.93
C MET A 5 0.31 10.24 0.21
N GLY A 6 1.17 9.27 -0.12
CA GLY A 6 2.08 8.69 0.85
C GLY A 6 3.24 9.64 1.13
N VAL A 7 3.65 9.75 2.39
CA VAL A 7 4.90 10.43 2.78
C VAL A 7 5.98 9.36 2.98
N PRO A 8 7.15 9.46 2.31
CA PRO A 8 8.24 8.51 2.53
C PRO A 8 8.72 8.55 3.99
N LEU A 9 9.00 7.38 4.58
CA LEU A 9 9.71 7.32 5.86
C LEU A 9 11.16 7.79 5.65
N ALA A 10 11.62 8.67 6.53
CA ALA A 10 12.79 9.57 6.42
C ALA A 10 14.18 8.91 6.35
N GLU A 11 14.29 7.67 5.90
CA GLU A 11 15.57 6.93 5.78
C GLU A 11 15.75 6.27 4.40
N THR A 12 14.82 6.49 3.47
CA THR A 12 15.07 6.12 2.07
C THR A 12 15.80 7.27 1.42
N SER A 13 17.06 7.06 1.03
CA SER A 13 17.92 8.03 0.35
C SER A 13 17.12 8.89 -0.64
N THR A 14 16.87 10.13 -0.23
CA THR A 14 15.93 11.08 -0.82
C THR A 14 16.27 11.41 -2.29
N GLN A 15 17.50 11.09 -2.73
CA GLN A 15 18.03 11.43 -4.05
C GLN A 15 17.38 10.67 -5.22
N GLU A 16 16.65 9.58 -5.01
CA GLU A 16 15.90 8.88 -6.09
C GLU A 16 14.39 9.21 -6.13
N LEU A 17 13.86 9.90 -5.11
CA LEU A 17 12.43 10.24 -4.99
C LEU A 17 12.12 11.72 -5.27
N GLU A 18 13.15 12.54 -5.53
CA GLU A 18 13.04 13.96 -5.93
C GLU A 18 12.47 14.17 -7.35
N SER A 19 12.11 13.10 -8.07
CA SER A 19 11.20 13.19 -9.22
C SER A 19 9.76 13.26 -8.73
N SER A 20 9.42 14.42 -8.16
CA SER A 20 8.08 14.84 -7.75
C SER A 20 7.01 14.32 -8.72
N ASN A 21 6.00 13.66 -8.17
CA ASN A 21 4.78 13.19 -8.86
C ASN A 21 4.86 11.88 -9.67
N MET A 22 5.98 11.14 -9.66
CA MET A 22 6.15 10.02 -10.61
C MET A 22 5.52 8.68 -10.17
N PHE A 23 5.14 8.51 -8.89
CA PHE A 23 4.55 7.26 -8.41
C PHE A 23 3.14 7.46 -7.83
N ASN A 24 2.15 7.60 -8.71
CA ASN A 24 0.73 7.63 -8.33
C ASN A 24 0.19 6.28 -7.82
N LYS A 25 1.00 5.22 -7.83
CA LYS A 25 0.56 3.84 -7.55
C LYS A 25 1.56 3.12 -6.64
N ILE A 26 1.09 2.79 -5.45
CA ILE A 26 1.79 1.92 -4.51
C ILE A 26 1.20 0.50 -4.63
N ARG A 27 2.06 -0.51 -4.79
CA ARG A 27 1.73 -1.92 -4.65
C ARG A 27 2.17 -2.39 -3.26
N LEU A 28 1.23 -2.95 -2.51
CA LEU A 28 1.51 -3.55 -1.21
C LEU A 28 2.42 -4.77 -1.41
N ARG A 29 3.59 -4.74 -0.77
CA ARG A 29 4.57 -5.83 -0.78
C ARG A 29 3.98 -7.12 -0.19
N ASN A 30 4.41 -8.25 -0.76
CA ASN A 30 4.19 -9.62 -0.28
C ASN A 30 2.72 -10.06 -0.15
N ILE A 31 1.78 -9.31 -0.72
CA ILE A 31 0.37 -9.71 -0.73
C ILE A 31 -0.21 -9.70 -2.14
N ASP A 32 -1.18 -10.58 -2.34
CA ASP A 32 -2.02 -10.60 -3.52
C ASP A 32 -3.46 -10.31 -3.12
N ALA A 33 -3.95 -9.16 -3.57
CA ALA A 33 -5.35 -8.77 -3.46
C ALA A 33 -6.14 -9.32 -4.66
N PRO A 34 -7.44 -9.66 -4.49
CA PRO A 34 -8.29 -10.04 -5.59
C PRO A 34 -8.36 -8.98 -6.69
N GLU A 35 -8.60 -9.41 -7.93
CA GLU A 35 -8.65 -8.52 -9.09
C GLU A 35 -9.79 -7.49 -8.98
N SER A 36 -9.49 -6.23 -9.30
CA SER A 36 -10.49 -5.16 -9.38
C SER A 36 -11.61 -5.51 -10.36
N GLY A 37 -12.85 -5.07 -10.10
CA GLY A 37 -13.99 -5.43 -10.94
C GLY A 37 -14.60 -6.81 -10.65
N THR A 38 -13.92 -7.65 -9.87
CA THR A 38 -14.55 -8.85 -9.28
C THR A 38 -15.27 -8.48 -7.97
N PRO A 39 -16.32 -9.24 -7.55
CA PRO A 39 -17.00 -8.99 -6.27
C PRO A 39 -16.06 -8.97 -5.07
N GLN A 40 -15.00 -9.78 -5.07
CA GLN A 40 -14.00 -9.84 -4.00
C GLN A 40 -13.03 -8.66 -4.07
N GLY A 41 -12.63 -8.23 -5.28
CA GLY A 41 -11.78 -7.05 -5.46
C GLY A 41 -12.47 -5.77 -5.01
N GLU A 42 -13.75 -5.59 -5.35
CA GLU A 42 -14.52 -4.43 -4.89
C GLU A 42 -14.68 -4.39 -3.36
N LYS A 43 -14.85 -5.55 -2.72
CA LYS A 43 -14.85 -5.65 -1.25
C LYS A 43 -13.51 -5.24 -0.64
N ALA A 44 -12.40 -5.71 -1.21
CA ALA A 44 -11.06 -5.34 -0.74
C ALA A 44 -10.79 -3.84 -0.90
N ILE A 45 -11.17 -3.24 -2.03
CA ILE A 45 -11.05 -1.80 -2.28
C ILE A 45 -11.89 -1.00 -1.29
N ARG A 46 -13.15 -1.41 -1.06
CA ARG A 46 -14.04 -0.73 -0.12
C ARG A 46 -13.48 -0.77 1.31
N TYR A 47 -13.03 -1.94 1.75
CA TYR A 47 -12.42 -2.11 3.05
C TYR A 47 -11.20 -1.19 3.23
N LEU A 48 -10.27 -1.20 2.26
CA LEU A 48 -9.07 -0.37 2.34
C LEU A 48 -9.41 1.13 2.38
N LYS A 49 -10.38 1.58 1.58
CA LYS A 49 -10.86 2.96 1.59
C LYS A 49 -11.43 3.36 2.96
N GLN A 50 -12.30 2.54 3.53
CA GLN A 50 -12.86 2.78 4.86
C GLN A 50 -11.78 2.76 5.95
N PHE A 51 -10.82 1.84 5.85
CA PHE A 51 -9.72 1.74 6.79
C PHE A 51 -8.82 2.98 6.80
N LEU A 52 -8.62 3.61 5.63
CA LEU A 52 -7.77 4.78 5.44
C LEU A 52 -8.53 6.11 5.44
N GLU A 53 -9.86 6.11 5.62
CA GLU A 53 -10.66 7.32 5.55
C GLU A 53 -10.19 8.36 6.57
N GLY A 54 -9.85 9.56 6.07
CA GLY A 54 -9.35 10.67 6.88
C GLY A 54 -7.95 10.46 7.47
N LYS A 55 -7.22 9.42 7.06
CA LYS A 55 -5.92 9.04 7.64
C LYS A 55 -4.79 9.16 6.63
N GLN A 56 -3.60 9.45 7.14
CA GLN A 56 -2.38 9.48 6.34
C GLN A 56 -1.72 8.11 6.32
N VAL A 57 -0.86 7.89 5.33
CA VAL A 57 -0.03 6.69 5.23
C VAL A 57 1.43 7.06 5.08
N THR A 58 2.28 6.27 5.70
CA THR A 58 3.72 6.28 5.48
C THR A 58 4.12 4.98 4.81
N PHE A 59 5.21 4.99 4.04
CA PHE A 59 5.66 3.79 3.35
C PHE A 59 7.17 3.70 3.27
N LYS A 60 7.65 2.46 3.17
CA LYS A 60 9.05 2.11 2.92
C LYS A 60 9.13 1.38 1.59
N PRO A 61 9.68 2.02 0.53
CA PRO A 61 9.84 1.38 -0.76
C PRO A 61 10.89 0.26 -0.67
N ILE A 62 10.63 -0.83 -1.38
CA ILE A 62 11.50 -2.01 -1.47
C ILE A 62 11.95 -2.25 -2.91
N GLY A 63 11.20 -1.75 -3.88
CA GLY A 63 11.55 -1.83 -5.29
C GLY A 63 10.46 -1.25 -6.18
N ILE A 64 10.63 -1.43 -7.48
CA ILE A 64 9.69 -0.98 -8.52
C ILE A 64 9.19 -2.21 -9.27
N SER A 65 7.87 -2.27 -9.50
CA SER A 65 7.25 -3.27 -10.37
C SER A 65 6.41 -2.55 -11.41
N HIS A 66 6.84 -2.61 -12.67
CA HIS A 66 6.25 -1.86 -13.78
C HIS A 66 6.19 -0.35 -13.46
N ASP A 67 4.98 0.19 -13.31
CA ASP A 67 4.68 1.59 -13.01
C ASP A 67 4.40 1.85 -11.52
N ARG A 68 4.73 0.91 -10.64
CA ARG A 68 4.34 0.94 -9.23
C ARG A 68 5.53 0.79 -8.29
N VAL A 69 5.52 1.56 -7.21
CA VAL A 69 6.42 1.33 -6.08
C VAL A 69 5.90 0.15 -5.29
N VAL A 70 6.74 -0.86 -5.08
CA VAL A 70 6.45 -1.96 -4.16
C VAL A 70 6.93 -1.53 -2.77
N ALA A 71 6.02 -1.47 -1.80
CA ALA A 71 6.34 -0.95 -0.48
C ALA A 71 5.65 -1.71 0.67
N ASP A 72 6.29 -1.62 1.82
CA ASP A 72 5.64 -1.82 3.11
C ASP A 72 4.94 -0.50 3.48
N VAL A 73 3.68 -0.57 3.91
CA VAL A 73 2.85 0.63 4.12
C VAL A 73 2.21 0.60 5.51
N TRP A 74 2.28 1.72 6.21
CA TRP A 74 1.71 1.92 7.53
C TRP A 74 0.72 3.07 7.53
N ARG A 75 -0.31 2.94 8.34
CA ARG A 75 -1.26 4.02 8.61
C ARG A 75 -0.76 4.88 9.77
N TYR A 76 -0.90 6.19 9.64
CA TYR A 76 -0.64 7.16 10.71
C TYR A 76 -1.97 7.60 11.36
N PRO A 77 -2.02 7.85 12.69
CA PRO A 77 -0.91 7.85 13.67
C PRO A 77 -0.63 6.50 14.35
N ASP A 78 -1.45 5.48 14.11
CA ASP A 78 -1.41 4.24 14.88
C ASP A 78 -0.36 3.22 14.42
N HIS A 79 0.43 3.57 13.40
CA HIS A 79 1.46 2.73 12.78
C HIS A 79 0.91 1.35 12.36
N ALA A 80 -0.36 1.28 11.99
CA ALA A 80 -0.99 0.02 11.62
C ALA A 80 -0.46 -0.47 10.27
N PHE A 81 0.09 -1.68 10.24
CA PHE A 81 0.71 -2.24 9.04
C PHE A 81 -0.35 -2.73 8.03
N ILE A 82 -0.56 -1.95 6.97
CA ILE A 82 -1.67 -2.11 6.03
C ILE A 82 -1.57 -3.45 5.29
N ASN A 83 -0.36 -3.87 4.91
CA ASN A 83 -0.16 -5.11 4.16
C ASN A 83 -0.70 -6.31 4.95
N ALA A 84 -0.36 -6.41 6.24
CA ALA A 84 -0.84 -7.49 7.11
C ALA A 84 -2.33 -7.37 7.41
N ILE A 85 -2.84 -6.16 7.64
CA ILE A 85 -4.26 -5.93 7.89
C ILE A 85 -5.11 -6.43 6.74
N MET A 86 -4.74 -6.11 5.49
CA MET A 86 -5.46 -6.58 4.30
C MET A 86 -5.56 -8.11 4.27
N VAL A 87 -4.51 -8.83 4.70
CA VAL A 87 -4.52 -10.29 4.77
C VAL A 87 -5.39 -10.78 5.92
N TYR A 88 -5.19 -10.27 7.13
CA TYR A 88 -5.93 -10.71 8.32
C TYR A 88 -7.42 -10.39 8.26
N SER A 89 -7.82 -9.36 7.52
CA SER A 89 -9.22 -9.04 7.24
C SER A 89 -9.84 -9.89 6.11
N GLY A 90 -9.07 -10.79 5.49
CA GLY A 90 -9.55 -11.63 4.38
C GLY A 90 -9.69 -10.91 3.04
N HIS A 91 -8.99 -9.78 2.86
CA HIS A 91 -9.05 -8.95 1.64
C HIS A 91 -7.80 -9.08 0.76
N ALA A 92 -6.82 -9.87 1.19
CA ALA A 92 -5.65 -10.28 0.44
C ALA A 92 -5.12 -11.62 0.97
N LYS A 93 -4.15 -12.21 0.28
CA LYS A 93 -3.39 -13.38 0.75
C LYS A 93 -1.91 -13.06 0.72
N TRP A 94 -1.12 -13.67 1.60
CA TRP A 94 0.34 -13.61 1.50
C TRP A 94 0.79 -14.29 0.20
N SER A 95 1.56 -13.57 -0.63
CA SER A 95 2.09 -14.11 -1.89
C SER A 95 3.23 -15.10 -1.65
N HIS A 96 3.94 -14.92 -0.54
CA HIS A 96 4.97 -15.81 -0.03
C HIS A 96 4.81 -15.88 1.50
N PRO A 97 5.16 -17.01 2.16
CA PRO A 97 5.20 -17.04 3.61
C PRO A 97 6.10 -15.89 4.12
N PRO A 98 5.68 -15.17 5.18
CA PRO A 98 6.51 -14.13 5.77
C PRO A 98 7.86 -14.76 6.17
N ARG A 99 8.95 -14.23 5.62
CA ARG A 99 10.32 -14.58 6.01
C ARG A 99 10.70 -13.82 7.28
#